data_AF-A0A8E4IKN6-F1
#
_entry.id   AF-A0A8E4IKN6-F1
#
_cell.length_a   1.000
_cell.length_b   1.000
_cell.length_c   1.000
_cell.angle_alpha   90.00
_cell.angle_beta   90.00
_cell.angle_gamma   90.00
#
_symmetry.space_group_name_H-M   'P 1'
#
loop_
_entity.id
_entity.type
_entity.pdbx_description
1 polymer ?
#
loop_
_entity_poly.entity_id
_entity_poly.type
_entity_poly.pdbx_seq_one_letter_code
_entity_poly.pdbx_strand_id
1 'polypeptide(L)'
;MLPEKAGAQNYPRPIAGMPWTLAENNIVLDLVVMTHVDDDHIGGLLRAIQAEPYQQVLGSNVWFNSGRLIASELAENIPEGTDIQIMAAGGRQTSIAQGIAFDDQLCRMGVSDRSLKIACEKIVFSWGEITILSPQEEQLRSLAKKWEHEESNLFTSGPSNDYGYSLDELLESDVFEEDKSVHNGSSIAFLIESGDAKALFLGDAHAPTICTSLRNLGYSEEEPLTVGLCKLSHHGSKANTSMELLSLIKSEVFIVSTNGLRHGLPNKRTIARIKAVSPNSSVLFNYPGLKERMFNTEELNDLGPFVQDIQGDISL
;
A
#
# COMPACT_ATOMS: atom_id res chain seq x y z
N MET A 1 -16.50 -4.02 31.41
CA MET A 1 -17.45 -3.42 30.44
C MET A 1 -17.18 -1.93 30.42
N LEU A 2 -16.47 -1.44 29.40
CA LEU A 2 -16.34 -0.01 29.13
C LEU A 2 -17.46 0.38 28.16
N PRO A 3 -18.05 1.58 28.27
CA PRO A 3 -19.25 1.94 27.50
C PRO A 3 -18.89 2.22 26.04
N GLU A 4 -19.66 1.65 25.12
CA GLU A 4 -19.64 2.01 23.70
C GLU A 4 -20.07 3.48 23.52
N LYS A 5 -19.19 4.28 22.91
CA LYS A 5 -19.60 5.57 22.33
C LYS A 5 -20.37 5.28 21.05
N ALA A 6 -21.67 5.60 21.06
CA ALA A 6 -22.51 5.63 19.88
C ALA A 6 -21.96 6.63 18.83
N GLY A 7 -21.84 6.21 17.56
CA GLY A 7 -21.65 7.14 16.44
C GLY A 7 -20.60 6.80 15.37
N ALA A 8 -19.97 5.63 15.39
CA ALA A 8 -19.17 5.15 14.25
C ALA A 8 -19.84 3.90 13.68
N GLN A 9 -20.11 3.86 12.37
CA GLN A 9 -20.33 2.59 11.69
C GLN A 9 -19.08 1.74 11.94
N ASN A 10 -19.16 0.79 12.87
CA ASN A 10 -18.09 -0.16 13.17
C ASN A 10 -17.99 -1.12 11.99
N TYR A 11 -17.20 -0.74 11.00
CA TYR A 11 -16.73 -1.71 10.03
C TYR A 11 -15.95 -2.79 10.79
N PRO A 12 -16.20 -4.09 10.51
CA PRO A 12 -15.47 -5.17 11.15
C PRO A 12 -13.97 -4.93 10.96
N ARG A 13 -13.18 -5.07 12.03
CA ARG A 13 -11.72 -4.95 11.99
C ARG A 13 -11.15 -6.25 11.41
N PRO A 14 -10.86 -6.34 10.09
CA PRO A 14 -10.65 -7.64 9.44
C PRO A 14 -9.36 -8.29 9.93
N ILE A 15 -8.32 -7.47 10.14
CA ILE A 15 -7.03 -7.87 10.72
C ILE A 15 -7.17 -8.37 12.17
N ALA A 16 -8.23 -8.00 12.90
CA ALA A 16 -8.43 -8.49 14.27
C ALA A 16 -9.06 -9.89 14.31
N GLY A 17 -9.84 -10.26 13.29
CA GLY A 17 -10.51 -11.57 13.21
C GLY A 17 -9.66 -12.63 12.51
N MET A 18 -8.98 -12.27 11.42
CA MET A 18 -8.13 -13.16 10.63
C MET A 18 -7.13 -14.00 11.46
N PRO A 19 -6.40 -13.44 12.44
CA PRO A 19 -5.38 -14.17 13.19
C PRO A 19 -5.96 -15.31 14.02
N TRP A 20 -7.19 -15.15 14.53
CA TRP A 20 -7.90 -16.23 15.23
C TRP A 20 -8.20 -17.38 14.28
N THR A 21 -8.74 -17.08 13.10
CA THR A 21 -8.99 -18.10 12.07
C THR A 21 -7.70 -18.79 11.64
N LEU A 22 -6.60 -18.06 11.45
CA LEU A 22 -5.30 -18.65 11.12
C LEU A 22 -4.79 -19.55 12.25
N ALA A 23 -4.85 -19.08 13.50
CA ALA A 23 -4.36 -19.81 14.67
C ALA A 23 -5.16 -21.10 14.91
N GLU A 24 -6.50 -21.03 14.82
CA GLU A 24 -7.40 -22.19 14.92
C GLU A 24 -7.08 -23.27 13.88
N ASN A 25 -6.59 -22.87 12.71
CA ASN A 25 -6.21 -23.76 11.62
C ASN A 25 -4.71 -24.10 11.59
N ASN A 26 -3.92 -23.67 12.59
CA ASN A 26 -2.46 -23.82 12.65
C ASN A 26 -1.74 -23.27 11.40
N ILE A 27 -2.27 -22.19 10.81
CA ILE A 27 -1.68 -21.51 9.67
C ILE A 27 -0.75 -20.40 10.19
N VAL A 28 0.49 -20.42 9.70
CA VAL A 28 1.48 -19.37 9.96
C VAL A 28 1.68 -18.58 8.67
N LEU A 29 1.80 -17.27 8.79
CA LEU A 29 2.11 -16.38 7.67
C LEU A 29 3.57 -16.54 7.28
N ASP A 30 3.82 -17.00 6.05
CA ASP A 30 5.17 -17.17 5.51
C ASP A 30 5.92 -15.85 5.31
N LEU A 31 5.18 -14.76 5.02
CA LEU A 31 5.72 -13.43 4.80
C LEU A 31 4.69 -12.35 5.19
N VAL A 32 5.16 -11.33 5.91
CA VAL A 32 4.41 -10.08 6.12
C VAL A 32 5.20 -8.91 5.54
N VAL A 33 4.57 -8.13 4.67
CA VAL A 33 5.19 -6.95 4.06
C VAL A 33 4.58 -5.69 4.68
N MET A 34 5.40 -4.93 5.40
CA MET A 34 5.06 -3.58 5.84
C MET A 34 5.50 -2.58 4.79
N THR A 35 4.55 -1.99 4.07
CA THR A 35 4.84 -1.15 2.90
C THR A 35 5.59 0.12 3.27
N HIS A 36 5.12 0.87 4.28
CA HIS A 36 5.74 2.10 4.78
C HIS A 36 5.21 2.43 6.19
N VAL A 37 5.59 3.58 6.75
CA VAL A 37 5.43 3.90 8.18
C VAL A 37 4.18 4.72 8.56
N ASP A 38 3.26 5.04 7.65
CA ASP A 38 2.09 5.86 8.01
C ASP A 38 1.12 5.09 8.90
N ASP A 39 0.39 5.81 9.77
CA ASP A 39 -0.38 5.23 10.89
C ASP A 39 -1.47 4.24 10.45
N ASP A 40 -2.10 4.49 9.32
CA ASP A 40 -3.11 3.61 8.72
C ASP A 40 -2.52 2.32 8.14
N HIS A 41 -1.20 2.24 8.00
CA HIS A 41 -0.45 1.03 7.70
C HIS A 41 0.16 0.42 8.97
N ILE A 42 1.13 1.12 9.58
CA ILE A 42 1.94 0.57 10.67
C ILE A 42 1.16 0.46 11.98
N GLY A 43 0.26 1.39 12.26
CA GLY A 43 -0.53 1.39 13.49
C GLY A 43 -1.48 0.20 13.56
N GLY A 44 -1.98 -0.26 12.41
CA GLY A 44 -2.76 -1.49 12.28
C GLY A 44 -1.95 -2.73 12.65
N LEU A 45 -0.81 -2.93 11.98
CA LEU A 45 0.03 -4.12 12.19
C LEU A 45 0.71 -4.13 13.56
N LEU A 46 1.21 -3.00 14.04
CA LEU A 46 1.85 -2.89 15.36
C LEU A 46 0.88 -3.31 16.48
N ARG A 47 -0.39 -2.86 16.41
CA ARG A 47 -1.44 -3.31 17.35
C ARG A 47 -1.76 -4.79 17.18
N ALA A 48 -1.74 -5.29 15.95
CA ALA A 48 -2.02 -6.69 15.65
C ALA A 48 -0.95 -7.61 16.26
N ILE A 49 0.34 -7.35 16.01
CA ILE A 49 1.47 -8.14 16.55
C ILE A 49 1.52 -8.11 18.09
N GLN A 50 1.04 -7.03 18.71
CA GLN A 50 0.97 -6.95 20.18
C GLN A 50 -0.20 -7.74 20.79
N ALA A 51 -1.14 -8.22 19.97
CA ALA A 51 -2.31 -8.95 20.43
C ALA A 51 -2.17 -10.46 20.19
N GLU A 52 -2.65 -11.26 21.13
CA GLU A 52 -2.89 -12.69 20.90
C GLU A 52 -4.09 -12.89 19.95
N PRO A 53 -4.06 -13.87 19.02
CA PRO A 53 -3.02 -14.87 18.79
C PRO A 53 -2.05 -14.47 17.66
N TYR A 54 -1.92 -13.18 17.33
CA TYR A 54 -1.14 -12.74 16.17
C TYR A 54 0.32 -13.19 16.25
N GLN A 55 0.89 -13.20 17.45
CA GLN A 55 2.26 -13.70 17.69
C GLN A 55 2.44 -15.17 17.35
N GLN A 56 1.37 -15.97 17.40
CA GLN A 56 1.39 -17.41 17.10
C GLN A 56 1.32 -17.68 15.60
N VAL A 57 0.76 -16.76 14.83
CA VAL A 57 0.56 -16.90 13.37
C VAL A 57 1.54 -16.08 12.56
N LEU A 58 2.31 -15.18 13.18
CA LEU A 58 3.35 -14.44 12.49
C LEU A 58 4.59 -15.32 12.32
N GLY A 59 4.94 -15.65 11.08
CA GLY A 59 6.18 -16.35 10.78
C GLY A 59 7.42 -15.47 10.95
N SER A 60 8.58 -16.02 10.60
CA SER A 60 9.88 -15.37 10.83
C SER A 60 10.29 -14.34 9.77
N ASN A 61 9.48 -14.12 8.73
CA ASN A 61 9.81 -13.19 7.64
C ASN A 61 8.89 -11.98 7.66
N VAL A 62 9.46 -10.83 8.00
CA VAL A 62 8.77 -9.55 7.92
C VAL A 62 9.65 -8.57 7.15
N TRP A 63 9.14 -8.07 6.02
CA TRP A 63 9.82 -7.04 5.26
C TRP A 63 9.39 -5.67 5.75
N PHE A 64 10.39 -4.88 6.14
CA PHE A 64 10.21 -3.52 6.59
C PHE A 64 11.51 -2.74 6.41
N ASN A 65 11.49 -1.73 5.54
CA ASN A 65 12.60 -0.79 5.37
C ASN A 65 12.64 0.17 6.57
N SER A 66 13.12 -0.30 7.72
CA SER A 66 13.22 0.51 8.94
C SER A 66 14.30 1.56 8.82
N GLY A 67 14.15 2.70 9.51
CA GLY A 67 15.18 3.74 9.48
C GLY A 67 16.53 3.28 10.05
N ARG A 68 16.55 2.33 11.00
CA ARG A 68 17.80 1.69 11.47
C ARG A 68 18.51 0.97 10.32
N LEU A 69 17.75 0.23 9.53
CA LEU A 69 18.26 -0.54 8.41
C LEU A 69 18.72 0.36 7.25
N ILE A 70 17.93 1.38 6.92
CA ILE A 70 18.29 2.39 5.92
C ILE A 70 19.57 3.11 6.33
N ALA A 71 19.68 3.50 7.61
CA ALA A 71 20.87 4.16 8.12
C ALA A 71 22.10 3.23 8.02
N SER A 72 21.98 1.97 8.44
CA SER A 72 23.12 1.04 8.40
C SER A 72 23.60 0.69 7.00
N GLU A 73 22.71 0.61 6.02
CA GLU A 73 23.06 0.15 4.67
C GLU A 73 23.34 1.30 3.68
N LEU A 74 22.72 2.47 3.84
CA LEU A 74 22.77 3.55 2.85
C LEU A 74 23.42 4.84 3.35
N ALA A 75 23.60 5.06 4.66
CA ALA A 75 24.20 6.32 5.13
C ALA A 75 25.72 6.34 4.94
N GLU A 76 26.22 7.27 4.13
CA GLU A 76 27.66 7.57 4.04
C GLU A 76 28.07 8.37 5.29
N ASN A 77 28.77 7.72 6.23
CA ASN A 77 29.26 8.26 7.51
C ASN A 77 28.21 8.40 8.62
N ILE A 78 27.93 7.28 9.29
CA ILE A 78 27.49 7.33 10.69
C ILE A 78 28.77 7.22 11.54
N PRO A 79 29.18 8.26 12.30
CA PRO A 79 30.33 8.14 13.19
C PRO A 79 30.17 6.95 14.14
N GLU A 80 31.20 6.13 14.31
CA GLU A 80 31.23 5.08 15.34
C GLU A 80 30.93 5.71 16.71
N GLY A 81 29.89 5.21 17.38
CA GLY A 81 29.40 5.77 18.64
C GLY A 81 28.29 6.80 18.51
N THR A 82 27.79 7.06 17.30
CA THR A 82 26.45 7.63 17.13
C THR A 82 25.47 6.50 17.42
N ASP A 83 25.14 6.32 18.70
CA ASP A 83 23.78 5.90 19.01
C ASP A 83 22.92 6.85 18.19
N ILE A 84 22.21 6.34 17.17
CA ILE A 84 21.06 7.07 16.68
C ILE A 84 20.16 7.11 17.92
N GLN A 85 20.33 8.14 18.74
CA GLN A 85 19.32 8.60 19.67
C GLN A 85 18.21 9.08 18.75
N ILE A 86 17.50 8.13 18.12
CA ILE A 86 16.15 8.33 17.70
C ILE A 86 15.50 8.62 19.04
N MET A 87 15.42 9.90 19.40
CA MET A 87 14.89 10.32 20.68
C MET A 87 13.56 9.61 20.76
N ALA A 88 13.44 8.68 21.72
CA ALA A 88 12.19 8.01 21.99
C ALA A 88 11.19 9.14 22.16
N ALA A 89 10.36 9.36 21.13
CA ALA A 89 9.58 10.56 21.02
C ALA A 89 8.74 10.61 22.28
N GLY A 90 9.03 11.59 23.14
CA GLY A 90 8.37 11.74 24.42
C GLY A 90 6.87 11.87 24.16
N GLY A 91 6.13 10.79 24.40
CA GLY A 91 4.68 10.78 24.48
C GLY A 91 3.88 11.19 23.23
N ARG A 92 4.48 11.36 22.04
CA ARG A 92 3.74 11.66 20.79
C ARG A 92 3.67 10.41 19.91
N GLN A 93 2.45 10.03 19.52
CA GLN A 93 2.19 8.95 18.54
C GLN A 93 2.46 9.46 17.11
N THR A 94 3.72 9.60 16.71
CA THR A 94 4.10 9.89 15.31
C THR A 94 4.34 8.61 14.53
N SER A 95 4.20 8.65 13.19
CA SER A 95 4.50 7.52 12.28
C SER A 95 5.93 6.99 12.46
N ILE A 96 6.89 7.88 12.69
CA ILE A 96 8.29 7.54 12.98
C ILE A 96 8.41 6.77 14.31
N ALA A 97 7.76 7.25 15.37
CA ALA A 97 7.77 6.56 16.67
C ALA A 97 7.17 5.14 16.58
N GLN A 98 6.12 4.97 15.77
CA GLN A 98 5.55 3.66 15.47
C GLN A 98 6.53 2.79 14.67
N GLY A 99 7.26 3.37 13.71
CA GLY A 99 8.34 2.71 12.96
C GLY A 99 9.43 2.12 13.85
N ILE A 100 9.92 2.89 14.81
CA ILE A 100 10.92 2.44 15.79
C ILE A 100 10.33 1.32 16.66
N ALA A 101 9.14 1.54 17.21
CA ALA A 101 8.49 0.56 18.08
C ALA A 101 8.24 -0.77 17.35
N PHE A 102 7.88 -0.70 16.07
CA PHE A 102 7.72 -1.89 15.23
C PHE A 102 9.05 -2.60 15.00
N ASP A 103 10.11 -1.87 14.63
CA ASP A 103 11.45 -2.44 14.43
C ASP A 103 12.01 -3.14 15.67
N ASP A 104 11.79 -2.56 16.86
CA ASP A 104 12.16 -3.17 18.13
C ASP A 104 11.37 -4.45 18.43
N GLN A 105 10.10 -4.52 18.04
CA GLN A 105 9.30 -5.75 18.17
C GLN A 105 9.83 -6.84 17.23
N LEU A 106 10.15 -6.51 15.98
CA LEU A 106 10.75 -7.48 15.04
C LEU A 106 12.07 -8.06 15.57
N CYS A 107 12.91 -7.21 16.19
CA CYS A 107 14.13 -7.67 16.88
C CYS A 107 13.82 -8.68 17.99
N ARG A 108 12.82 -8.42 18.84
CA ARG A 108 12.44 -9.31 19.96
C ARG A 108 11.86 -10.63 19.49
N MET A 109 11.17 -10.62 18.35
CA MET A 109 10.59 -11.82 17.73
C MET A 109 11.61 -12.68 17.00
N GLY A 110 12.84 -12.19 16.80
CA GLY A 110 13.89 -12.92 16.09
C GLY A 110 13.65 -13.04 14.59
N VAL A 111 13.01 -12.05 13.98
CA VAL A 111 12.83 -11.98 12.52
C VAL A 111 14.20 -11.97 11.84
N SER A 112 14.43 -12.93 10.93
CA SER A 112 15.75 -13.23 10.39
C SER A 112 16.10 -12.44 9.13
N ASP A 113 15.12 -12.13 8.27
CA ASP A 113 15.34 -11.31 7.08
C ASP A 113 15.27 -9.83 7.44
N ARG A 114 16.42 -9.16 7.38
CA ARG A 114 16.61 -7.76 7.73
C ARG A 114 17.45 -7.07 6.65
N SER A 115 17.16 -7.32 5.37
CA SER A 115 17.75 -6.57 4.25
C SER A 115 16.79 -5.50 3.74
N LEU A 116 17.34 -4.41 3.21
CA LEU A 116 16.53 -3.44 2.48
C LEU A 116 15.87 -4.11 1.27
N LYS A 117 14.60 -3.77 1.06
CA LYS A 117 13.85 -4.13 -0.15
C LYS A 117 13.87 -2.94 -1.10
N ILE A 118 14.56 -3.11 -2.23
CA ILE A 118 14.82 -2.05 -3.21
C ILE A 118 14.35 -2.51 -4.60
N ALA A 119 13.87 -1.56 -5.40
CA ALA A 119 13.38 -1.79 -6.75
C ALA A 119 14.36 -2.64 -7.60
N CYS A 120 13.78 -3.53 -8.41
CA CYS A 120 14.45 -4.54 -9.24
C CYS A 120 15.11 -5.70 -8.47
N GLU A 121 15.03 -5.75 -7.13
CA GLU A 121 15.38 -6.95 -6.37
C GLU A 121 14.40 -8.08 -6.66
N LYS A 122 14.93 -9.28 -6.93
CA LYS A 122 14.16 -10.51 -7.14
C LYS A 122 14.42 -11.48 -6.00
N ILE A 123 13.37 -11.94 -5.36
CA ILE A 123 13.43 -12.83 -4.19
C ILE A 123 12.67 -14.11 -4.52
N VAL A 124 13.38 -15.22 -4.54
CA VAL A 124 12.85 -16.53 -4.94
C VAL A 124 12.44 -17.34 -3.71
N PHE A 125 11.23 -17.88 -3.75
CA PHE A 125 10.63 -18.77 -2.77
C PHE A 125 10.42 -20.16 -3.37
N SER A 126 10.08 -21.15 -2.54
CA SER A 126 9.72 -22.49 -3.02
C SER A 126 8.45 -22.52 -3.87
N TRP A 127 7.55 -21.54 -3.67
CA TRP A 127 6.28 -21.42 -4.36
C TRP A 127 6.31 -20.44 -5.54
N GLY A 128 7.34 -19.61 -5.70
CA GLY A 128 7.34 -18.56 -6.71
C GLY A 128 8.42 -17.50 -6.52
N GLU A 129 8.23 -16.34 -7.13
CA GLU A 129 9.14 -15.19 -7.08
C GLU A 129 8.38 -13.92 -6.66
N ILE A 130 9.04 -13.05 -5.91
CA ILE A 130 8.61 -11.68 -5.70
C ILE A 130 9.66 -10.74 -6.29
N THR A 131 9.23 -9.84 -7.17
CA THR A 131 10.05 -8.74 -7.71
C THR A 131 9.64 -7.42 -7.06
N ILE A 132 10.58 -6.72 -6.42
CA ILE A 132 10.34 -5.40 -5.84
C ILE A 132 10.33 -4.33 -6.94
N LEU A 133 9.35 -3.43 -6.91
CA LEU A 133 9.17 -2.34 -7.88
C LEU A 133 9.36 -0.95 -7.26
N SER A 134 9.28 -0.83 -5.94
CA SER A 134 9.51 0.38 -5.17
C SER A 134 9.88 -0.03 -3.75
N PRO A 135 10.66 0.77 -3.00
CA PRO A 135 11.27 2.05 -3.38
C PRO A 135 12.60 1.89 -4.15
N GLN A 136 13.13 2.96 -4.77
CA GLN A 136 14.54 3.00 -5.14
C GLN A 136 15.38 3.56 -3.98
N GLU A 137 16.70 3.48 -4.11
CA GLU A 137 17.63 3.93 -3.07
C GLU A 137 17.44 5.41 -2.72
N GLU A 138 17.13 6.26 -3.70
CA GLU A 138 16.92 7.70 -3.50
C GLU A 138 15.73 8.02 -2.57
N GLN A 139 14.62 7.29 -2.71
CA GLN A 139 13.46 7.45 -1.84
C GLN A 139 13.78 7.00 -0.40
N LEU A 140 14.58 5.94 -0.24
CA LEU A 140 15.05 5.50 1.08
C LEU A 140 16.00 6.53 1.72
N ARG A 141 16.93 7.10 0.95
CA ARG A 141 17.80 8.20 1.41
C ARG A 141 16.99 9.43 1.82
N SER A 142 15.90 9.72 1.09
CA SER A 142 14.99 10.82 1.43
C SER A 142 14.20 10.53 2.71
N LEU A 143 13.76 9.27 2.91
CA LEU A 143 13.12 8.85 4.15
C LEU A 143 14.08 8.95 5.35
N ALA A 144 15.35 8.57 5.19
CA ALA A 144 16.36 8.69 6.25
C ALA A 144 16.50 10.14 6.76
N LYS A 145 16.58 11.11 5.84
CA LYS A 145 16.64 12.54 6.20
C LYS A 145 15.41 13.00 6.98
N LYS A 146 14.23 12.45 6.68
CA LYS A 146 12.98 12.74 7.39
C LYS A 146 12.92 12.08 8.78
N TRP A 147 13.61 10.96 8.99
CA TRP A 147 13.79 10.38 10.32
C TRP A 147 14.70 11.22 11.21
N GLU A 148 15.66 11.95 10.63
CA GLU A 148 16.54 12.87 11.36
C GLU A 148 15.85 14.19 11.76
N HIS A 149 14.96 14.69 10.89
CA HIS A 149 14.26 15.95 11.08
C HIS A 149 12.75 15.67 11.09
N GLU A 150 12.17 15.51 12.29
CA GLU A 150 10.72 15.38 12.46
C GLU A 150 10.00 16.64 11.94
N GLU A 151 9.68 16.67 10.65
CA GLU A 151 8.80 17.69 10.09
C GLU A 151 7.35 17.22 10.09
N SER A 152 6.54 17.92 10.89
CA SER A 152 5.10 17.76 10.93
C SER A 152 4.49 18.34 9.66
N ASN A 153 4.16 17.49 8.68
CA ASN A 153 3.30 17.91 7.57
C ASN A 153 1.84 18.02 8.07
N LEU A 154 1.51 19.19 8.60
CA LEU A 154 0.15 19.63 8.89
C LEU A 154 -0.47 20.24 7.62
N PHE A 155 -0.83 19.39 6.65
CA PHE A 155 -1.72 19.81 5.58
C PHE A 155 -2.99 18.95 5.61
N THR A 156 -3.97 19.40 6.39
CA THR A 156 -5.34 18.88 6.32
C THR A 156 -6.18 19.84 5.48
N SER A 157 -6.06 19.74 4.16
CA SER A 157 -7.19 20.12 3.30
C SER A 157 -8.34 19.16 3.64
N GLY A 158 -9.54 19.68 3.84
CA GLY A 158 -10.71 18.83 4.07
C GLY A 158 -10.87 17.81 2.94
N PRO A 159 -11.47 16.63 3.19
CA PRO A 159 -11.63 15.60 2.16
C PRO A 159 -12.59 16.10 1.08
N SER A 160 -12.06 16.66 -0.01
CA SER A 160 -12.82 16.89 -1.23
C SER A 160 -12.60 15.70 -2.15
N ASN A 161 -13.64 14.92 -2.39
CA ASN A 161 -13.65 13.94 -3.47
C ASN A 161 -14.09 14.60 -4.79
N ASP A 162 -13.96 13.86 -5.89
CA ASP A 162 -14.29 14.26 -7.25
C ASP A 162 -15.56 13.55 -7.77
N TYR A 163 -16.44 13.08 -6.88
CA TYR A 163 -17.58 12.24 -7.24
C TYR A 163 -18.69 12.97 -7.99
N GLY A 164 -18.73 14.30 -7.86
CA GLY A 164 -19.70 15.16 -8.54
C GLY A 164 -19.45 15.38 -10.03
N TYR A 165 -18.31 14.93 -10.56
CA TYR A 165 -17.98 15.00 -11.98
C TYR A 165 -18.23 13.66 -12.67
N SER A 166 -18.62 13.69 -13.94
CA SER A 166 -18.69 12.51 -14.79
C SER A 166 -17.29 11.98 -15.15
N LEU A 167 -17.22 10.74 -15.63
CA LEU A 167 -15.95 10.15 -16.07
C LEU A 167 -15.32 10.93 -17.23
N ASP A 168 -16.13 11.39 -18.20
CA ASP A 168 -15.64 12.13 -19.36
C ASP A 168 -15.08 13.50 -18.96
N GLU A 169 -15.78 14.26 -18.10
CA GLU A 169 -15.26 15.54 -17.58
C GLU A 169 -13.93 15.38 -16.85
N LEU A 170 -13.78 14.28 -16.09
CA LEU A 170 -12.56 13.98 -15.36
C LEU A 170 -11.39 13.60 -16.28
N LEU A 171 -11.66 12.96 -17.41
CA LEU A 171 -10.67 12.62 -18.43
C LEU A 171 -10.28 13.83 -19.29
N GLU A 172 -11.26 14.63 -19.73
CA GLU A 172 -11.01 15.85 -20.51
C GLU A 172 -10.16 16.88 -19.75
N SER A 173 -10.35 16.96 -18.42
CA SER A 173 -9.59 17.82 -17.52
C SER A 173 -8.43 17.11 -16.81
N ASP A 174 -8.00 15.95 -17.31
CA ASP A 174 -7.00 15.16 -16.61
C ASP A 174 -5.60 15.79 -16.71
N VAL A 175 -5.05 16.10 -15.53
CA VAL A 175 -3.66 16.52 -15.35
C VAL A 175 -3.12 15.69 -14.19
N PHE A 176 -2.02 14.98 -14.44
CA PHE A 176 -1.35 14.20 -13.41
C PHE A 176 -0.46 15.09 -12.57
N GLU A 177 -0.71 15.10 -11.26
CA GLU A 177 0.15 15.73 -10.25
C GLU A 177 0.58 14.65 -9.27
N GLU A 178 1.89 14.38 -9.23
CA GLU A 178 2.45 13.32 -8.38
C GLU A 178 2.30 13.65 -6.90
N ASP A 179 2.07 12.59 -6.11
CA ASP A 179 2.24 12.60 -4.66
C ASP A 179 3.68 13.05 -4.29
N LYS A 180 3.79 13.85 -3.23
CA LYS A 180 5.08 14.38 -2.74
C LYS A 180 5.46 13.81 -1.37
N SER A 181 4.65 12.90 -0.82
CA SER A 181 4.91 12.28 0.48
C SER A 181 6.13 11.37 0.41
N VAL A 182 7.18 11.71 1.16
CA VAL A 182 8.37 10.87 1.33
C VAL A 182 8.01 9.49 1.91
N HIS A 183 6.99 9.40 2.78
CA HIS A 183 6.54 8.11 3.32
C HIS A 183 5.91 7.25 2.24
N ASN A 184 5.03 7.82 1.41
CA ASN A 184 4.37 7.11 0.32
C ASN A 184 5.39 6.65 -0.72
N GLY A 185 6.32 7.53 -1.11
CA GLY A 185 7.43 7.21 -2.01
C GLY A 185 8.38 6.13 -1.49
N SER A 186 8.41 5.87 -0.17
CA SER A 186 9.19 4.78 0.42
C SER A 186 8.48 3.41 0.43
N SER A 187 7.25 3.35 -0.10
CA SER A 187 6.44 2.14 -0.09
C SER A 187 7.08 0.98 -0.80
N ILE A 188 7.11 -0.19 -0.15
CA ILE A 188 7.40 -1.47 -0.79
C ILE A 188 6.24 -1.83 -1.72
N ALA A 189 6.46 -1.70 -3.02
CA ALA A 189 5.57 -2.22 -4.06
C ALA A 189 6.23 -3.42 -4.72
N PHE A 190 5.44 -4.43 -5.11
CA PHE A 190 6.00 -5.68 -5.63
C PHE A 190 5.05 -6.42 -6.57
N LEU A 191 5.65 -7.21 -7.45
CA LEU A 191 5.00 -8.20 -8.30
C LEU A 191 5.25 -9.58 -7.68
N ILE A 192 4.20 -10.37 -7.48
CA ILE A 192 4.28 -11.79 -7.09
C ILE A 192 3.96 -12.66 -8.30
N GLU A 193 4.79 -13.68 -8.53
CA GLU A 193 4.65 -14.64 -9.63
C GLU A 193 4.72 -16.06 -9.08
N SER A 194 3.69 -16.87 -9.35
CA SER A 194 3.60 -18.27 -8.93
C SER A 194 3.00 -19.10 -10.05
N GLY A 195 3.85 -19.81 -10.81
CA GLY A 195 3.43 -20.43 -12.06
C GLY A 195 2.97 -19.37 -13.06
N ASP A 196 1.78 -19.54 -13.63
CA ASP A 196 1.19 -18.57 -14.56
C ASP A 196 0.44 -17.42 -13.85
N ALA A 197 0.22 -17.53 -12.53
CA ALA A 197 -0.49 -16.52 -11.77
C ALA A 197 0.44 -15.35 -11.41
N LYS A 198 -0.02 -14.13 -11.68
CA LYS A 198 0.68 -12.89 -11.34
C LYS A 198 -0.24 -11.89 -10.65
N ALA A 199 0.23 -11.30 -9.55
CA ALA A 199 -0.47 -10.22 -8.87
C ALA A 199 0.46 -9.06 -8.52
N LEU A 200 -0.05 -7.84 -8.62
CA LEU A 200 0.68 -6.60 -8.44
C LEU A 200 0.16 -5.85 -7.23
N PHE A 201 1.05 -5.47 -6.32
CA PHE A 201 0.73 -4.73 -5.10
C PHE A 201 1.51 -3.42 -5.09
N LEU A 202 0.83 -2.29 -5.30
CA LEU A 202 1.48 -1.00 -5.50
C LEU A 202 1.78 -0.22 -4.19
N GLY A 203 1.34 -0.73 -3.04
CA GLY A 203 1.48 -0.01 -1.76
C GLY A 203 0.90 1.40 -1.87
N ASP A 204 1.67 2.41 -1.45
CA ASP A 204 1.37 3.82 -1.70
C ASP A 204 2.46 4.46 -2.60
N ALA A 205 3.17 3.62 -3.35
CA ALA A 205 4.31 4.03 -4.15
C ALA A 205 3.91 5.08 -5.21
N HIS A 206 4.87 5.93 -5.55
CA HIS A 206 4.69 6.96 -6.57
C HIS A 206 4.67 6.33 -7.97
N ALA A 207 3.75 6.79 -8.82
CA ALA A 207 3.58 6.23 -10.17
C ALA A 207 4.89 6.23 -11.00
N PRO A 208 5.67 7.34 -11.07
CA PRO A 208 6.88 7.37 -11.88
C PRO A 208 7.96 6.36 -11.42
N THR A 209 8.00 6.06 -10.12
CA THR A 209 8.92 5.06 -9.56
C THR A 209 8.57 3.67 -10.09
N ILE A 210 7.28 3.32 -10.11
CA ILE A 210 6.81 2.04 -10.65
C ILE A 210 7.01 1.98 -12.16
N CYS A 211 6.70 3.05 -12.90
CA CYS A 211 6.96 3.11 -14.36
C CYS A 211 8.43 2.83 -14.68
N THR A 212 9.35 3.45 -13.92
CA THR A 212 10.79 3.23 -14.08
C THR A 212 11.15 1.76 -13.86
N SER A 213 10.66 1.15 -12.79
CA SER A 213 10.93 -0.27 -12.48
C SER A 213 10.35 -1.22 -13.53
N LEU A 214 9.12 -0.98 -14.00
CA LEU A 214 8.51 -1.78 -15.06
C LEU A 214 9.30 -1.69 -16.37
N ARG A 215 9.75 -0.49 -16.75
CA ARG A 215 10.59 -0.32 -17.95
C ARG A 215 11.95 -0.98 -17.81
N ASN A 216 12.57 -0.91 -16.63
CA ASN A 216 13.82 -1.63 -16.35
C ASN A 216 13.67 -3.15 -16.43
N LEU A 217 12.47 -3.68 -16.15
CA LEU A 217 12.13 -5.09 -16.33
C LEU A 217 11.76 -5.45 -17.79
N GLY A 218 11.73 -4.47 -18.70
CA GLY A 218 11.47 -4.67 -20.12
C GLY A 218 10.02 -4.49 -20.56
N TYR A 219 9.14 -4.00 -19.68
CA TYR A 219 7.74 -3.69 -20.05
C TYR A 219 7.64 -2.34 -20.75
N SER A 220 6.72 -2.24 -21.71
CA SER A 220 6.38 -1.00 -22.42
C SER A 220 4.87 -0.89 -22.64
N GLU A 221 4.42 0.18 -23.26
CA GLU A 221 3.02 0.35 -23.61
C GLU A 221 2.57 -0.66 -24.69
N GLU A 222 3.48 -1.13 -25.55
CA GLU A 222 3.23 -2.18 -26.54
C GLU A 222 3.24 -3.59 -25.94
N GLU A 223 4.09 -3.82 -24.94
CA GLU A 223 4.23 -5.09 -24.22
C GLU A 223 4.05 -4.86 -22.70
N PRO A 224 2.81 -4.58 -22.25
CA PRO A 224 2.55 -4.24 -20.85
C PRO A 224 2.64 -5.47 -19.95
N LEU A 225 2.94 -5.24 -18.67
CA LEU A 225 2.87 -6.26 -17.64
C LEU A 225 1.43 -6.79 -17.52
N THR A 226 1.21 -8.06 -17.86
CA THR A 226 -0.09 -8.72 -17.70
C THR A 226 -0.20 -9.38 -16.33
N VAL A 227 -1.24 -9.05 -15.56
CA VAL A 227 -1.51 -9.61 -14.23
C VAL A 227 -3.00 -9.94 -14.06
N GLY A 228 -3.30 -10.95 -13.24
CA GLY A 228 -4.69 -11.25 -12.87
C GLY A 228 -5.27 -10.19 -11.91
N LEU A 229 -4.41 -9.62 -11.06
CA LEU A 229 -4.82 -8.67 -10.03
C LEU A 229 -3.80 -7.56 -9.84
N CYS A 230 -4.30 -6.34 -9.68
CA CYS A 230 -3.53 -5.16 -9.31
C CYS A 230 -4.22 -4.44 -8.14
N LYS A 231 -3.62 -4.46 -6.95
CA LYS A 231 -4.03 -3.58 -5.84
C LYS A 231 -3.49 -2.18 -6.10
N LEU A 232 -4.40 -1.22 -6.30
CA LEU A 232 -4.07 0.15 -6.63
C LEU A 232 -3.28 0.85 -5.52
N SER A 233 -2.45 1.82 -5.94
CA SER A 233 -1.64 2.62 -5.04
C SER A 233 -2.50 3.57 -4.19
N HIS A 234 -2.17 3.71 -2.91
CA HIS A 234 -2.72 4.74 -2.00
C HIS A 234 -4.24 4.86 -2.13
N HIS A 235 -4.93 3.76 -1.87
CA HIS A 235 -6.39 3.65 -1.91
C HIS A 235 -7.06 4.05 -3.25
N GLY A 236 -6.34 4.06 -4.37
CA GLY A 236 -6.86 4.56 -5.65
C GLY A 236 -6.74 6.07 -5.81
N SER A 237 -5.69 6.67 -5.24
CA SER A 237 -5.33 8.08 -5.40
C SER A 237 -4.97 8.41 -6.85
N LYS A 238 -5.52 9.54 -7.34
CA LYS A 238 -5.15 10.10 -8.65
C LYS A 238 -3.70 10.58 -8.70
N ALA A 239 -3.10 10.89 -7.55
CA ALA A 239 -1.72 11.36 -7.45
C ALA A 239 -0.69 10.20 -7.49
N ASN A 240 -1.17 8.96 -7.32
CA ASN A 240 -0.34 7.76 -7.32
C ASN A 240 -0.68 6.80 -8.48
N THR A 241 -1.67 7.14 -9.32
CA THR A 241 -2.12 6.32 -10.46
C THR A 241 -2.25 7.16 -11.74
N SER A 242 -1.19 7.25 -12.54
CA SER A 242 -1.17 8.01 -13.80
C SER A 242 -1.67 7.19 -14.99
N MET A 243 -2.01 7.86 -16.10
CA MET A 243 -2.30 7.19 -17.38
C MET A 243 -1.10 6.39 -17.88
N GLU A 244 0.11 6.92 -17.73
CA GLU A 244 1.37 6.25 -18.09
C GLU A 244 1.59 4.96 -17.29
N LEU A 245 1.32 4.97 -15.98
CA LEU A 245 1.42 3.75 -15.18
C LEU A 245 0.41 2.70 -15.66
N LEU A 246 -0.82 3.12 -15.93
CA LEU A 246 -1.87 2.22 -16.40
C LEU A 246 -1.58 1.68 -17.80
N SER A 247 -0.91 2.42 -18.69
CA SER A 247 -0.53 1.90 -20.00
C SER A 247 0.57 0.84 -19.94
N LEU A 248 1.34 0.76 -18.84
CA LEU A 248 2.35 -0.28 -18.61
C LEU A 248 1.76 -1.54 -17.94
N ILE A 249 0.48 -1.53 -17.56
CA ILE A 249 -0.17 -2.61 -16.78
C ILE A 249 -1.46 -3.05 -17.46
N LYS A 250 -1.54 -4.32 -17.83
CA LYS A 250 -2.77 -4.98 -18.25
C LYS A 250 -3.28 -5.89 -17.13
N SER A 251 -4.24 -5.41 -16.37
CA SER A 251 -4.84 -6.18 -15.26
C SER A 251 -6.25 -6.65 -15.59
N GLU A 252 -6.59 -7.89 -15.22
CA GLU A 252 -7.99 -8.35 -15.26
C GLU A 252 -8.83 -7.67 -14.15
N VAL A 253 -8.24 -7.57 -12.96
CA VAL A 253 -8.88 -6.99 -11.77
C VAL A 253 -8.02 -5.89 -11.17
N PHE A 254 -8.62 -4.75 -10.87
CA PHE A 254 -8.05 -3.71 -10.01
C PHE A 254 -8.76 -3.67 -8.67
N ILE A 255 -8.04 -3.54 -7.56
CA ILE A 255 -8.63 -3.48 -6.22
C ILE A 255 -8.42 -2.10 -5.60
N VAL A 256 -9.53 -1.51 -5.16
CA VAL A 256 -9.57 -0.32 -4.31
C VAL A 256 -9.77 -0.77 -2.86
N SER A 257 -8.83 -0.37 -1.99
CA SER A 257 -8.80 -0.80 -0.58
C SER A 257 -9.09 0.36 0.38
N THR A 258 -10.33 0.85 0.44
CA THR A 258 -10.74 1.91 1.39
C THR A 258 -12.26 1.98 1.51
N ASN A 259 -12.78 2.51 2.62
CA ASN A 259 -14.20 2.83 2.78
C ASN A 259 -14.56 4.24 2.26
N GLY A 260 -13.57 5.02 1.85
CA GLY A 260 -13.71 6.36 1.32
C GLY A 260 -14.31 7.41 2.25
N LEU A 261 -14.22 7.20 3.57
CA LEU A 261 -14.66 8.17 4.57
C LEU A 261 -13.56 9.18 4.95
N ARG A 262 -12.30 8.90 4.60
CA ARG A 262 -11.14 9.73 4.94
C ARG A 262 -10.37 10.11 3.69
N HIS A 263 -9.67 11.24 3.75
CA HIS A 263 -8.73 11.73 2.72
C HIS A 263 -9.32 11.99 1.32
N GLY A 264 -10.62 11.81 1.10
CA GLY A 264 -11.26 12.02 -0.21
C GLY A 264 -10.87 10.98 -1.26
N LEU A 265 -10.41 9.80 -0.81
CA LEU A 265 -10.00 8.67 -1.66
C LEU A 265 -11.08 7.57 -1.65
N PRO A 266 -11.19 6.71 -2.68
CA PRO A 266 -10.49 6.78 -3.96
C PRO A 266 -10.91 8.03 -4.75
N ASN A 267 -10.14 8.38 -5.77
CA ASN A 267 -10.58 9.39 -6.74
C ASN A 267 -11.32 8.72 -7.90
N LYS A 268 -12.45 9.30 -8.30
CA LYS A 268 -13.22 8.92 -9.49
C LYS A 268 -12.44 9.10 -10.76
N ARG A 269 -11.52 10.07 -10.79
CA ARG A 269 -10.55 10.23 -11.87
C ARG A 269 -9.67 9.00 -12.06
N THR A 270 -9.26 8.33 -10.99
CA THR A 270 -8.50 7.07 -11.10
C THR A 270 -9.32 5.99 -11.82
N ILE A 271 -10.60 5.87 -11.50
CA ILE A 271 -11.51 4.92 -12.16
C ILE A 271 -11.72 5.29 -13.62
N ALA A 272 -11.86 6.59 -13.92
CA ALA A 272 -11.96 7.10 -15.29
C ALA A 272 -10.72 6.71 -16.12
N ARG A 273 -9.51 6.89 -15.56
CA ARG A 273 -8.25 6.50 -16.19
C ARG A 273 -8.19 4.99 -16.46
N ILE A 274 -8.56 4.15 -15.49
CA ILE A 274 -8.61 2.70 -15.66
C ILE A 274 -9.61 2.33 -16.76
N LYS A 275 -10.80 2.95 -16.79
CA LYS A 275 -11.81 2.68 -17.82
C LYS A 275 -11.32 3.03 -19.21
N ALA A 276 -10.58 4.13 -19.35
CA ALA A 276 -10.02 4.58 -20.61
C ALA A 276 -8.93 3.64 -21.15
N VAL A 277 -8.04 3.14 -20.28
CA VAL A 277 -6.90 2.30 -20.68
C VAL A 277 -7.25 0.81 -20.72
N SER A 278 -8.06 0.33 -19.78
CA SER A 278 -8.43 -1.08 -19.59
C SER A 278 -9.95 -1.25 -19.52
N PRO A 279 -10.72 -0.94 -20.57
CA PRO A 279 -12.19 -0.93 -20.53
C PRO A 279 -12.83 -2.29 -20.23
N ASN A 280 -12.07 -3.39 -20.38
CA ASN A 280 -12.49 -4.77 -20.18
C ASN A 280 -12.05 -5.34 -18.81
N SER A 281 -11.36 -4.58 -17.97
CA SER A 281 -11.02 -5.01 -16.61
C SER A 281 -12.21 -4.82 -15.66
N SER A 282 -12.10 -5.32 -14.43
CA SER A 282 -13.01 -4.99 -13.33
C SER A 282 -12.31 -4.18 -12.26
N VAL A 283 -12.98 -3.19 -11.67
CA VAL A 283 -12.55 -2.50 -10.45
C VAL A 283 -13.40 -2.97 -9.29
N LEU A 284 -12.75 -3.58 -8.30
CA LEU A 284 -13.38 -4.15 -7.13
C LEU A 284 -13.14 -3.26 -5.90
N PHE A 285 -14.22 -2.92 -5.19
CA PHE A 285 -14.19 -2.20 -3.93
C PHE A 285 -14.31 -3.19 -2.76
N ASN A 286 -13.42 -3.09 -1.78
CA ASN A 286 -13.45 -3.98 -0.61
C ASN A 286 -14.46 -3.58 0.48
N TYR A 287 -15.07 -2.41 0.38
CA TYR A 287 -16.13 -1.97 1.28
C TYR A 287 -17.44 -1.79 0.51
N PRO A 288 -18.51 -2.49 0.90
CA PRO A 288 -19.81 -2.34 0.25
C PRO A 288 -20.35 -0.92 0.41
N GLY A 289 -21.11 -0.46 -0.58
CA GLY A 289 -21.74 0.85 -0.57
C GLY A 289 -20.83 2.01 -1.01
N LEU A 290 -19.53 1.78 -1.24
CA LEU A 290 -18.63 2.84 -1.71
C LEU A 290 -18.93 3.23 -3.16
N LYS A 291 -19.15 2.26 -4.05
CA LYS A 291 -19.48 2.54 -5.45
C LYS A 291 -20.77 3.36 -5.58
N GLU A 292 -21.80 3.11 -4.77
CA GLU A 292 -23.06 3.88 -4.78
C GLU A 292 -22.90 5.30 -4.24
N ARG A 293 -21.85 5.57 -3.44
CA ARG A 293 -21.49 6.94 -3.06
C ARG A 293 -20.70 7.66 -4.13
N MET A 294 -20.01 6.91 -4.98
CA MET A 294 -19.04 7.41 -5.96
C MET A 294 -19.66 7.66 -7.33
N PHE A 295 -20.66 6.86 -7.71
CA PHE A 295 -21.32 6.88 -9.00
C PHE A 295 -22.83 7.08 -8.82
N ASN A 296 -23.42 7.88 -9.70
CA ASN A 296 -24.88 8.00 -9.76
C ASN A 296 -25.49 6.75 -10.44
N THR A 297 -26.83 6.65 -10.43
CA THR A 297 -27.53 5.47 -10.98
C THR A 297 -27.30 5.26 -12.48
N GLU A 298 -27.18 6.33 -13.27
CA GLU A 298 -26.91 6.24 -14.71
C GLU A 298 -25.49 5.69 -14.94
N GLU A 299 -24.50 6.25 -14.25
CA GLU A 299 -23.11 5.78 -14.33
C GLU A 299 -22.97 4.32 -13.90
N LEU A 300 -23.66 3.88 -12.85
CA LEU A 300 -23.62 2.47 -12.42
C LEU A 300 -24.22 1.53 -13.47
N ASN A 301 -25.27 1.95 -14.17
CA ASN A 301 -25.86 1.16 -15.25
C ASN A 301 -24.91 1.05 -16.44
N ASP A 302 -24.23 2.15 -16.80
CA ASP A 302 -23.27 2.20 -17.91
C ASP A 302 -21.99 1.43 -17.59
N LEU A 303 -21.50 1.52 -16.36
CA LEU A 303 -20.31 0.81 -15.92
C LEU A 303 -20.59 -0.69 -15.78
N GLY A 304 -21.79 -1.08 -15.36
CA GLY A 304 -22.21 -2.48 -15.24
C GLY A 304 -21.18 -3.32 -14.47
N PRO A 305 -20.63 -4.41 -15.03
CA PRO A 305 -19.66 -5.27 -14.35
C PRO A 305 -18.26 -4.62 -14.22
N PHE A 306 -18.01 -3.46 -14.81
CA PHE A 306 -16.73 -2.78 -14.68
C PHE A 306 -16.44 -2.32 -13.24
N VAL A 307 -17.47 -1.98 -12.45
CA VAL A 307 -17.33 -1.64 -11.03
C VAL A 307 -18.15 -2.60 -10.16
N GLN A 308 -17.51 -3.25 -9.19
CA GLN A 308 -18.19 -4.22 -8.33
C GLN A 308 -17.70 -4.12 -6.89
N ASP A 309 -18.49 -4.63 -5.95
CA ASP A 309 -18.01 -4.86 -4.58
C ASP A 309 -17.48 -6.29 -4.49
N ILE A 310 -16.44 -6.50 -3.70
CA ILE A 310 -15.91 -7.85 -3.44
C ILE A 310 -16.97 -8.66 -2.69
N GLN A 311 -17.36 -9.80 -3.25
CA GLN A 311 -18.29 -10.76 -2.64
C GLN A 311 -17.52 -12.04 -2.24
N GLY A 312 -16.81 -12.00 -1.11
CA GLY A 312 -16.03 -13.14 -0.61
C GLY A 312 -14.59 -13.18 -1.12
N ASP A 313 -14.04 -14.37 -1.29
CA ASP A 313 -12.64 -14.56 -1.72
C ASP A 313 -12.48 -14.28 -3.23
N ILE A 314 -11.34 -13.70 -3.60
CA ILE A 314 -10.99 -13.44 -5.00
C ILE A 314 -10.22 -14.67 -5.52
N SER A 315 -10.76 -15.32 -6.55
CA SER A 315 -10.05 -16.38 -7.28
C SER A 315 -9.27 -15.77 -8.43
N LEU A 316 -7.97 -16.08 -8.51
CA LEU A 316 -7.06 -15.69 -9.59
C LEU A 316 -6.75 -16.89 -10.50
#